data_AF-A0A9E2CQH4-F1
#
_entry.id   AF-A0A9E2CQH4-F1
#
_cell.length_a   1.000
_cell.length_b   1.000
_cell.length_c   1.000
_cell.angle_alpha   90.00
_cell.angle_beta   90.00
_cell.angle_gamma   90.00
#
_symmetry.space_group_name_H-M   'P 1'
#
loop_
_entity.id
_entity.type
_entity.pdbx_description
1 polymer ?
#
loop_
_entity_poly.entity_id
_entity_poly.type
_entity_poly.pdbx_seq_one_letter_code
_entity_poly.pdbx_strand_id
1 'polypeptide(L)'
;MKIWLLTHSEELKKASGTGKLVKEVLESECEIIVWSRVAPSEAILKLSPSDTLLIYLCENEQQRHCGDIAHSIGNIIIIDG
;
A
#
# COMPACT_ATOMS: atom_id res chain seq x y z
N MET A 1 0.39 -12.39 6.33
CA MET A 1 0.16 -10.95 6.11
C MET A 1 1.18 -10.49 5.09
N LYS A 2 0.77 -9.74 4.07
CA LYS A 2 1.66 -9.23 3.01
C LYS A 2 1.50 -7.73 2.86
N ILE A 3 2.61 -7.02 2.75
CA ILE A 3 2.62 -5.56 2.57
C ILE A 3 2.81 -5.25 1.09
N TRP A 4 1.99 -4.33 0.60
CA TRP A 4 1.99 -3.85 -0.77
C TRP A 4 2.20 -2.34 -0.74
N LEU A 5 3.31 -1.85 -1.30
CA LEU A 5 3.56 -0.44 -1.42
C LEU A 5 3.21 0.02 -2.83
N LEU A 6 2.13 0.80 -2.95
CA LEU A 6 1.75 1.47 -4.18
C LEU A 6 2.45 2.82 -4.21
N THR A 7 3.34 3.03 -5.16
CA THR A 7 4.12 4.27 -5.29
C THR A 7 4.15 4.76 -6.73
N HIS A 8 4.39 6.05 -6.94
CA HIS A 8 4.57 6.60 -8.27
C HIS A 8 5.97 6.31 -8.82
N SER A 9 6.13 6.19 -10.14
CA SER A 9 7.43 5.93 -10.77
C SER A 9 8.47 7.02 -10.49
N GLU A 10 8.03 8.26 -10.27
CA GLU A 10 8.90 9.39 -9.93
C GLU A 10 9.43 9.32 -8.49
N GLU A 11 8.71 8.71 -7.55
CA GLU A 11 9.17 8.54 -6.17
C GLU A 11 10.33 7.56 -6.07
N LEU A 12 10.31 6.49 -6.88
CA LEU A 12 11.41 5.52 -6.95
C LEU A 12 12.73 6.12 -7.44
N LYS A 13 12.68 7.26 -8.14
CA LYS A 13 13.88 7.97 -8.62
C LYS A 13 14.51 8.83 -7.53
N LYS A 14 13.77 9.18 -6.47
CA LYS A 14 14.28 10.01 -5.38
C LYS A 14 15.16 9.18 -4.45
N ALA A 15 16.32 9.72 -4.09
CA ALA A 15 17.22 9.06 -3.15
C ALA A 15 16.59 8.87 -1.75
N SER A 16 15.66 9.76 -1.37
CA SER A 16 14.90 9.72 -0.12
C SER A 16 13.46 9.19 -0.30
N GLY A 17 13.14 8.57 -1.44
CA GLY A 17 11.80 8.07 -1.71
C GLY A 17 11.45 6.91 -0.78
N THR A 18 10.25 6.92 -0.20
CA THR A 18 9.75 5.87 0.71
C THR A 18 9.88 4.49 0.07
N GLY A 19 9.57 4.37 -1.23
CA GLY A 19 9.74 3.13 -1.98
C GLY A 19 11.14 2.53 -1.94
N LYS A 20 12.19 3.36 -1.96
CA LYS A 20 13.57 2.84 -1.91
C LYS A 20 13.91 2.33 -0.51
N LEU A 21 13.60 3.12 0.52
CA LEU A 21 13.87 2.78 1.91
C LEU A 21 13.09 1.54 2.36
N VAL A 22 11.81 1.45 1.98
CA VAL A 22 10.97 0.29 2.30
C VAL A 22 11.49 -0.98 1.64
N LYS A 23 11.96 -0.90 0.39
CA LYS A 23 12.59 -2.03 -0.30
C LYS A 23 13.84 -2.54 0.42
N GLU A 24 14.67 -1.61 0.88
CA GLU A 24 15.93 -1.92 1.56
C GLU A 24 15.72 -2.53 2.94
N VAL A 25 14.64 -2.15 3.65
CA VAL A 25 14.38 -2.61 5.02
C VAL A 25 13.51 -3.86 5.07
N LEU A 26 12.44 -3.91 4.27
CA LEU A 26 11.46 -5.01 4.31
C LEU A 26 11.74 -6.11 3.28
N GLU A 27 12.61 -5.87 2.31
CA GLU A 27 13.04 -6.85 1.30
C GLU A 27 11.87 -7.68 0.71
N SER A 28 11.77 -8.96 1.07
CA SER A 28 10.73 -9.89 0.59
C SER A 28 9.37 -9.75 1.30
N GLU A 29 9.32 -9.02 2.41
CA GLU A 29 8.10 -8.80 3.19
C GLU A 29 7.22 -7.70 2.61
N CYS A 30 7.75 -6.90 1.67
CA CYS A 30 7.03 -5.84 0.98
C CYS A 30 7.16 -5.95 -0.54
N GLU A 31 6.01 -5.98 -1.23
CA GLU A 31 5.97 -5.90 -2.69
C GLU A 31 5.71 -4.47 -3.14
N ILE A 32 6.62 -3.91 -3.94
CA ILE A 32 6.48 -2.55 -4.48
C ILE A 32 5.81 -2.62 -5.84
N ILE A 33 4.67 -1.96 -5.95
CA ILE A 33 3.89 -1.85 -7.18
C ILE A 33 3.93 -0.39 -7.64
N VAL A 34 4.39 -0.18 -8.87
CA VAL A 34 4.31 1.14 -9.50
C VAL A 34 2.87 1.38 -9.92
N TRP A 35 2.28 2.45 -9.40
CA TRP A 35 0.91 2.85 -9.73
C TRP A 35 0.80 3.34 -11.17
N SER A 36 -0.25 2.90 -11.87
CA SER A 36 -0.63 3.41 -13.19
C SER A 36 -2.14 3.61 -13.28
N ARG A 37 -2.56 4.80 -13.70
CA ARG A 37 -3.97 5.15 -13.87
C ARG A 37 -4.65 4.41 -15.03
N VAL A 38 -3.86 4.01 -16.04
CA VAL A 38 -4.37 3.38 -17.27
C VAL A 38 -4.15 1.86 -17.30
N ALA A 39 -3.26 1.35 -16.45
CA ALA A 39 -2.90 -0.06 -16.37
C ALA A 39 -2.66 -0.47 -14.91
N PRO A 40 -3.73 -0.58 -14.10
CA PRO A 40 -3.61 -1.00 -12.70
C PRO A 40 -3.02 -2.41 -12.58
N SER A 41 -2.34 -2.68 -11.46
CA SER A 41 -1.75 -4.01 -11.22
C SER A 41 -2.81 -5.07 -10.97
N GLU A 42 -2.83 -6.10 -11.81
CA GLU A 42 -3.66 -7.30 -11.65
C GLU A 42 -3.49 -7.99 -10.29
N ALA A 43 -2.29 -7.93 -9.70
CA ALA A 43 -2.04 -8.51 -8.39
C ALA A 43 -2.85 -7.81 -7.29
N ILE A 44 -2.98 -6.49 -7.37
CA ILE A 44 -3.77 -5.68 -6.45
C ILE A 44 -5.27 -5.88 -6.69
N LEU A 45 -5.69 -5.95 -7.96
CA LEU A 45 -7.10 -6.17 -8.31
C LEU A 45 -7.65 -7.52 -7.85
N LYS A 46 -6.78 -8.51 -7.63
CA LYS A 46 -7.14 -9.84 -7.13
C LYS A 46 -7.26 -9.91 -5.61
N LEU A 47 -6.88 -8.87 -4.87
CA LEU A 47 -6.97 -8.83 -3.42
C LEU A 47 -8.43 -8.69 -2.97
N SER A 48 -8.80 -9.34 -1.87
CA SER A 48 -10.15 -9.25 -1.33
C SER A 48 -10.30 -8.00 -0.46
N PRO A 49 -11.29 -7.12 -0.70
CA PRO A 49 -11.54 -5.99 0.21
C PRO A 49 -11.87 -6.42 1.64
N SER A 50 -12.34 -7.66 1.84
CA SER A 50 -12.70 -8.19 3.16
C SER A 50 -11.48 -8.55 4.04
N ASP A 51 -10.29 -8.73 3.44
CA ASP A 51 -9.06 -9.12 4.15
C ASP A 51 -7.90 -8.16 3.92
N THR A 52 -8.18 -7.02 3.29
CA THR A 52 -7.18 -6.06 2.81
C THR A 52 -7.40 -4.70 3.46
N LEU A 53 -6.36 -4.20 4.14
CA LEU A 53 -6.33 -2.86 4.71
C LEU A 53 -5.70 -1.88 3.71
N LEU A 54 -6.27 -0.68 3.60
CA LEU A 54 -5.69 0.43 2.85
C LEU A 54 -5.20 1.51 3.83
N ILE A 55 -3.93 1.87 3.73
CA ILE A 55 -3.26 2.90 4.52
C ILE A 55 -2.81 4.01 3.57
N TYR A 56 -3.22 5.24 3.85
CA TYR A 56 -2.82 6.41 3.08
C TYR A 56 -2.74 7.63 4.00
N LEU A 57 -1.90 8.60 3.63
CA LEU A 57 -1.86 9.88 4.32
C LEU A 57 -3.16 10.64 4.04
N CYS A 58 -3.88 10.98 5.09
CA CYS A 58 -5.08 11.80 4.98
C CYS A 58 -5.00 12.98 5.95
N GLU A 59 -4.97 14.19 5.40
CA GLU A 59 -4.83 15.42 6.19
C GLU A 59 -6.19 16.00 6.65
N ASN A 60 -7.31 15.59 6.04
CA ASN A 60 -8.61 16.28 6.18
C ASN A 60 -9.81 15.34 6.42
N GLU A 61 -9.61 14.17 7.00
CA GLU A 61 -10.73 13.25 7.29
C GLU A 61 -11.21 13.32 8.75
N GLN A 62 -12.53 13.34 8.92
CA GLN A 62 -13.16 13.12 10.21
C GLN A 62 -12.98 11.65 10.58
N GLN A 63 -12.36 11.37 11.75
CA GLN A 63 -12.18 10.00 12.24
C GLN A 63 -13.53 9.27 12.30
N ARG A 64 -13.71 8.29 11.43
CA ARG A 64 -14.83 7.34 11.49
C ARG A 64 -14.30 6.05 12.08
N HIS A 65 -14.68 5.77 13.33
CA HIS A 65 -14.33 4.52 13.97
C HIS A 65 -15.20 3.40 13.39
N CYS A 66 -14.60 2.43 12.72
CA CYS A 66 -15.28 1.18 12.35
C CYS A 66 -15.03 0.14 13.45
N GLY A 67 -16.08 -0.28 14.13
CA GLY A 67 -16.01 -1.03 15.40
C GLY A 67 -15.58 -2.50 15.31
N ASP A 68 -15.41 -3.07 14.12
CA ASP A 68 -15.01 -4.47 13.96
C ASP A 68 -13.96 -4.61 12.85
N ILE A 69 -12.69 -4.35 13.18
CA ILE A 69 -11.56 -4.96 12.47
C ILE A 69 -11.33 -6.34 13.12
N ALA A 70 -12.37 -7.16 13.14
CA ALA A 70 -12.28 -8.53 13.57
C ALA A 70 -12.30 -9.40 12.31
N HIS A 71 -11.25 -10.19 12.16
CA HIS A 71 -10.94 -11.25 11.20
C HIS A 71 -9.74 -10.94 10.28
N SER A 72 -8.87 -11.94 10.19
CA SER A 72 -7.48 -11.91 9.72
C SER A 72 -7.19 -10.99 8.54
N ILE A 73 -6.43 -9.91 8.79
CA ILE A 73 -5.86 -9.08 7.72
C ILE A 73 -4.78 -9.90 7.00
N GLY A 74 -5.06 -10.27 5.76
CA GLY A 74 -4.12 -10.96 4.88
C GLY A 74 -3.18 -9.98 4.19
N ASN A 75 -3.67 -8.78 3.88
CA ASN A 75 -3.00 -7.83 3.00
C ASN A 75 -3.06 -6.41 3.57
N ILE A 76 -1.96 -5.67 3.45
CA ILE A 76 -1.89 -4.24 3.78
C ILE A 76 -1.38 -3.52 2.55
N ILE A 77 -2.18 -2.60 2.02
CA ILE A 77 -1.82 -1.70 0.93
C ILE A 77 -1.46 -0.35 1.54
N ILE A 78 -0.28 0.15 1.23
CA ILE A 78 0.18 1.49 1.61
C ILE A 78 0.29 2.32 0.34
N ILE A 79 -0.37 3.48 0.31
CA ILE A 79 -0.22 4.46 -0.78
C ILE A 79 0.87 5.46 -0.39
N ASP A 80 1.93 5.46 -1.20
CA ASP A 80 3.02 6.42 -1.20
C ASP A 80 2.76 7.45 -2.31
N GLY A 81 2.87 8.73 -1.96
CA GLY A 81 2.38 9.87 -2.75
C GLY A 81 3.20 10.18 -3.98
#